data_AF-A0A2H1KVD5-F1
#
_entry.id   AF-A0A2H1KVD5-F1
#
_cell.length_a   1.000
_cell.length_b   1.000
_cell.length_c   1.000
_cell.angle_alpha   90.00
_cell.angle_beta   90.00
_cell.angle_gamma   90.00
#
_symmetry.space_group_name_H-M   'P 1'
#
loop_
_entity.id
_entity.type
_entity.pdbx_description
1 polymer ?
#
loop_
_entity_poly.entity_id
_entity_poly.type
_entity_poly.pdbx_seq_one_letter_code
_entity_poly.pdbx_strand_id
1 'polypeptide(L)'
;MWENRRRPKPLKIPSDPELLARVQAGLEEKLSPEQIVGRLRRDHPDDPRFHVSHETVYKTIYLQARGGLKRDLAALTRTGRTIRHPHRKTGERRGRIRGMVSIWDRPDEALD
;
A
#
# COMPACT_ATOMS: atom_id res chain seq x y z
N MET A 1 -7.67 29.80 5.02
CA MET A 1 -6.40 29.27 4.48
C MET A 1 -6.37 27.77 4.73
N TRP A 2 -6.23 26.95 3.70
CA TRP A 2 -6.33 25.48 3.77
C TRP A 2 -5.00 24.78 3.42
N GLU A 3 -3.88 25.48 3.62
CA GLU A 3 -2.53 25.08 3.20
C GLU A 3 -2.04 23.69 3.65
N ASN A 4 -2.61 23.08 4.70
CA ASN A 4 -2.03 21.86 5.32
C ASN A 4 -2.69 20.53 4.93
N ARG A 5 -3.43 20.47 3.80
CA ARG A 5 -4.04 19.21 3.30
C ARG A 5 -3.05 18.25 2.62
N ARG A 6 -1.80 18.67 2.40
CA ARG A 6 -0.76 17.80 1.85
C ARG A 6 0.01 17.15 2.99
N ARG A 7 -0.37 15.92 3.35
CA ARG A 7 0.51 15.03 4.11
C ARG A 7 0.99 13.88 3.23
N PRO A 8 1.86 14.13 2.23
CA PRO A 8 2.59 13.05 1.61
C PRO A 8 3.54 12.49 2.68
N LYS A 9 3.08 11.49 3.45
CA LYS A 9 4.01 10.69 4.25
C LYS A 9 4.89 9.97 3.22
N PRO A 10 6.21 10.25 3.19
CA PRO A 10 7.09 9.52 2.31
C PRO A 10 6.96 8.03 2.61
N LEU A 11 6.86 7.22 1.57
CA LEU A 11 6.77 5.77 1.73
C LEU A 11 8.09 5.26 2.32
N LYS A 12 8.01 4.33 3.27
CA LYS A 12 9.19 3.77 3.97
C LYS A 12 10.22 3.17 3.00
N ILE A 13 9.77 2.49 1.94
CA ILE A 13 10.66 1.80 0.98
C ILE A 13 11.45 2.79 0.11
N PRO A 14 10.85 3.76 -0.59
CA PRO A 14 11.61 4.77 -1.35
C PRO A 14 12.56 5.65 -0.52
N SER A 15 12.28 5.84 0.77
CA SER A 15 13.14 6.64 1.66
C SER A 15 14.38 5.88 2.17
N ASP A 16 14.42 4.56 2.01
CA ASP A 16 15.52 3.71 2.43
C ASP A 16 16.12 3.01 1.20
N PRO A 17 17.28 3.48 0.68
CA PRO A 17 17.88 2.94 -0.53
C PRO A 17 18.22 1.45 -0.45
N GLU A 18 18.61 0.97 0.73
CA GLU A 18 19.01 -0.42 0.94
C GLU A 18 17.78 -1.35 0.90
N LEU A 19 16.70 -0.93 1.57
CA LEU A 19 15.41 -1.61 1.50
C LEU A 19 14.84 -1.59 0.08
N LEU A 20 14.97 -0.47 -0.64
CA LEU A 20 14.54 -0.35 -2.03
C LEU A 20 15.28 -1.32 -2.94
N ALA A 21 16.62 -1.40 -2.82
CA ALA A 21 17.44 -2.29 -3.63
C ALA A 21 17.07 -3.77 -3.44
N ARG A 22 16.83 -4.20 -2.19
CA ARG A 22 16.39 -5.58 -1.91
C ARG A 22 15.00 -5.89 -2.46
N VAL A 23 14.07 -4.93 -2.35
CA VAL A 23 12.74 -5.07 -2.95
C VAL A 23 12.83 -5.15 -4.47
N GLN A 24 13.69 -4.36 -5.11
CA GLN A 24 13.93 -4.41 -6.55
C GLN A 24 14.53 -5.76 -6.98
N ALA A 25 15.58 -6.25 -6.30
CA ALA A 25 16.18 -7.54 -6.59
C ALA A 25 15.15 -8.68 -6.49
N GLY A 26 14.31 -8.68 -5.45
CA GLY A 26 13.24 -9.68 -5.31
C GLY A 26 12.19 -9.60 -6.43
N LEU A 27 11.88 -8.41 -6.94
CA LEU A 27 10.99 -8.24 -8.09
C LEU A 27 11.64 -8.71 -9.40
N GLU A 28 12.93 -8.48 -9.60
CA GLU A 28 13.70 -8.99 -10.74
C GLU A 28 13.73 -10.53 -10.77
N GLU A 29 13.81 -11.16 -9.59
CA GLU A 29 13.65 -12.60 -9.38
C GLU A 29 12.19 -13.11 -9.54
N LYS A 30 11.24 -12.23 -9.89
CA LYS A 30 9.80 -12.52 -10.02
C LYS A 30 9.14 -13.03 -8.74
N LEU A 31 9.68 -12.67 -7.57
CA LEU A 31 9.05 -12.97 -6.30
C LEU A 31 7.79 -12.13 -6.11
N SER A 32 6.76 -12.73 -5.50
CA SER A 32 5.59 -11.98 -5.08
C SER A 32 5.92 -11.04 -3.91
N PRO A 33 5.17 -9.94 -3.72
CA PRO A 33 5.37 -9.03 -2.59
C PRO A 33 5.36 -9.71 -1.21
N GLU A 34 4.55 -10.75 -1.03
CA GLU A 34 4.54 -11.56 0.19
C GLU A 34 5.84 -12.35 0.38
N GLN A 35 6.37 -12.97 -0.70
CA GLN A 35 7.64 -13.68 -0.66
C GLN A 35 8.82 -12.74 -0.40
N ILE A 36 8.81 -11.53 -0.97
CA ILE A 36 9.84 -10.51 -0.73
C ILE A 36 9.87 -10.15 0.76
N VAL A 37 8.71 -9.85 1.36
CA VAL A 37 8.62 -9.54 2.79
C VAL A 37 9.03 -10.73 3.66
N GLY A 38 8.64 -11.94 3.27
CA GLY A 38 9.03 -13.16 3.97
C GLY A 38 10.54 -13.44 3.91
N ARG A 39 11.22 -13.12 2.79
CA ARG A 39 12.68 -13.17 2.71
C ARG A 39 13.33 -12.08 3.55
N LEU A 40 12.90 -10.82 3.39
CA LEU A 40 13.42 -9.68 4.16
C LEU A 40 13.40 -9.93 5.68
N ARG A 41 12.32 -10.51 6.21
CA ARG A 41 12.23 -10.84 7.64
C ARG A 41 13.12 -12.00 8.07
N ARG A 42 13.38 -12.96 7.18
CA ARG A 42 14.25 -14.11 7.46
C ARG A 42 15.72 -13.73 7.38
N ASP A 43 16.08 -12.90 6.42
CA ASP A 43 17.46 -12.47 6.18
C ASP A 43 17.89 -11.36 7.17
N HIS A 44 16.92 -10.59 7.68
CA HIS A 44 17.15 -9.47 8.62
C HIS A 44 16.20 -9.57 9.84
N PRO A 45 16.33 -10.60 10.68
CA PRO A 45 15.47 -10.77 11.85
C PRO A 45 15.65 -9.64 12.87
N ASP A 46 16.89 -9.16 13.04
CA ASP A 46 17.26 -8.18 14.07
C ASP A 46 17.09 -6.72 13.64
N ASP A 47 16.75 -6.46 12.37
CA ASP A 47 16.61 -5.10 11.85
C ASP A 47 15.15 -4.78 11.45
N PRO A 48 14.41 -4.02 12.29
CA PRO A 48 13.02 -3.62 12.04
C PRO A 48 12.82 -2.76 10.80
N ARG A 49 13.88 -2.20 10.21
CA ARG A 49 13.78 -1.46 8.95
C ARG A 49 13.27 -2.35 7.82
N PHE A 50 13.70 -3.62 7.78
CA PHE A 50 13.28 -4.62 6.79
C PHE A 50 11.91 -5.25 7.10
N HIS A 51 11.34 -4.99 8.27
CA HIS A 51 10.04 -5.50 8.68
C HIS A 51 8.92 -4.62 8.10
N VAL A 52 8.70 -4.72 6.79
CA VAL A 52 7.61 -4.04 6.09
C VAL A 52 6.44 -4.99 5.81
N SER A 53 5.26 -4.45 5.55
CA SER A 53 4.10 -5.24 5.09
C SER A 53 4.15 -5.41 3.57
N HIS A 54 3.59 -6.50 3.05
CA HIS A 54 3.43 -6.72 1.61
C HIS A 54 2.58 -5.61 0.98
N GLU A 55 1.64 -5.00 1.72
CA GLU A 55 0.88 -3.84 1.25
C GLU A 55 1.77 -2.60 1.05
N THR A 56 2.85 -2.45 1.81
CA THR A 56 3.83 -1.37 1.62
C THR A 56 4.63 -1.57 0.34
N VAL A 57 4.98 -2.83 0.03
CA VAL A 57 5.62 -3.21 -1.23
C VAL A 57 4.66 -2.93 -2.41
N TYR A 58 3.39 -3.35 -2.31
CA TYR A 58 2.36 -3.04 -3.31
C TYR A 58 2.21 -1.54 -3.56
N LYS A 59 2.09 -0.74 -2.50
CA LYS A 59 2.00 0.73 -2.61
C LYS A 59 3.20 1.33 -3.31
N THR A 60 4.40 0.81 -3.04
CA THR A 60 5.64 1.29 -3.66
C THR A 60 5.64 0.99 -5.16
N ILE A 61 5.29 -0.24 -5.55
CA ILE A 61 5.17 -0.64 -6.96
C ILE A 61 4.15 0.25 -7.68
N TYR A 62 2.96 0.43 -7.10
CA TYR A 62 1.88 1.20 -7.74
C TYR A 62 2.13 2.71 -7.77
N LEU A 63 2.80 3.27 -6.77
CA LEU A 63 3.12 4.69 -6.73
C LEU A 63 4.29 5.03 -7.66
N GLN A 64 5.32 4.19 -7.71
CA GLN A 64 6.45 4.37 -8.64
C GLN A 64 6.00 4.20 -10.11
N ALA A 65 5.08 3.29 -10.40
CA ALA A 65 4.51 3.12 -11.74
C ALA A 65 3.73 4.34 -12.25
N ARG A 66 3.27 5.25 -11.37
CA ARG A 66 2.57 6.50 -11.74
C ARG A 66 3.51 7.64 -12.15
N GLY A 67 4.82 7.54 -11.90
CA GLY A 67 5.81 8.61 -12.13
C GLY A 67 6.55 8.54 -13.47
N GLY A 68 6.14 7.70 -14.41
CA GLY A 68 6.76 7.58 -15.74
C GLY A 68 8.00 6.67 -15.79
N LEU A 69 8.53 6.21 -14.66
CA LEU A 69 9.67 5.29 -14.65
C LEU A 69 9.21 3.82 -14.49
N LYS A 70 9.44 3.08 -15.58
CA LYS A 70 9.40 1.62 -15.76
C LYS A 70 8.03 0.94 -15.78
N ARG A 71 7.47 0.94 -16.99
CA ARG A 71 6.62 -0.16 -17.52
C ARG A 71 7.24 -1.56 -17.28
N ASP A 72 8.54 -1.65 -17.03
CA ASP A 72 9.26 -2.90 -16.73
C ASP A 72 8.93 -3.52 -15.37
N LEU A 73 8.59 -2.72 -14.34
CA LEU A 73 8.23 -3.28 -13.02
C LEU A 73 6.88 -4.00 -13.06
N ALA A 74 5.96 -3.57 -13.93
CA ALA A 74 4.72 -4.29 -14.15
C ALA A 74 4.97 -5.66 -14.77
N ALA A 75 5.88 -5.74 -15.76
CA ALA A 75 6.28 -6.99 -16.42
C ALA A 75 7.00 -7.97 -15.47
N LEU A 76 7.68 -7.46 -14.45
CA LEU A 76 8.33 -8.26 -13.41
C LEU A 76 7.36 -8.85 -12.38
N THR A 77 6.15 -8.30 -12.25
CA THR A 77 5.11 -8.94 -11.43
C THR A 77 4.52 -10.15 -12.15
N ARG A 78 4.34 -11.27 -11.44
CA ARG A 78 3.75 -12.52 -11.98
C ARG A 78 2.46 -12.29 -12.79
N THR A 79 1.67 -11.28 -12.43
CA THR A 79 0.39 -10.96 -13.08
C THR A 79 0.45 -9.82 -14.09
N GLY A 80 1.57 -9.10 -14.23
CA GLY A 80 1.67 -7.98 -15.18
C GLY A 80 0.92 -6.69 -14.79
N ARG A 81 0.27 -6.65 -13.62
CA ARG A 81 -0.72 -5.61 -13.30
C ARG A 81 -0.07 -4.37 -12.70
N THR A 82 -0.25 -3.22 -13.36
CA THR A 82 0.12 -1.87 -12.89
C THR A 82 -0.86 -1.29 -11.88
N ILE A 83 -2.02 -1.92 -11.69
CA ILE A 83 -3.05 -1.49 -10.75
C ILE A 83 -3.53 -2.67 -9.91
N ARG A 84 -3.96 -2.38 -8.67
CA ARG A 84 -4.58 -3.39 -7.80
C ARG A 84 -5.88 -3.88 -8.44
N HIS A 85 -6.16 -5.18 -8.30
CA HIS A 85 -7.46 -5.70 -8.68
C HIS A 85 -8.55 -5.04 -7.81
N PRO A 86 -9.50 -4.31 -8.40
CA PRO A 86 -10.56 -3.67 -7.63
C PRO A 86 -11.40 -4.74 -6.95
N HIS A 87 -11.63 -4.59 -5.64
CA HIS A 87 -12.51 -5.49 -4.88
C HIS A 87 -13.99 -5.07 -4.96
N ARG A 88 -14.31 -4.04 -5.76
CA ARG A 88 -15.69 -3.64 -6.03
C ARG A 88 -16.27 -4.54 -7.11
N LYS A 89 -17.36 -5.24 -6.81
CA LYS A 89 -18.19 -5.87 -7.84
C LYS A 89 -19.06 -4.80 -8.50
N THR A 90 -19.02 -4.68 -9.83
CA THR A 90 -19.92 -3.80 -10.57
C THR A 90 -21.35 -4.22 -10.28
N GLY A 91 -22.14 -3.32 -9.67
CA GLY A 91 -23.53 -3.59 -9.25
C GLY A 91 -23.74 -3.85 -7.76
N GLU A 92 -22.68 -3.95 -6.95
CA GLU A 92 -22.82 -4.13 -5.50
C GLU A 92 -23.11 -2.79 -4.81
N ARG A 93 -24.41 -2.47 -4.67
CA ARG A 93 -24.87 -1.42 -3.76
C ARG A 93 -24.67 -1.91 -2.33
N ARG A 94 -23.57 -1.51 -1.67
CA ARG A 94 -23.49 -1.59 -0.21
C ARG A 94 -24.70 -0.85 0.35
N GLY A 95 -25.57 -1.58 1.06
CA GLY A 95 -26.75 -1.01 1.69
C GLY A 95 -26.35 0.18 2.58
N ARG A 96 -27.09 1.29 2.49
CA ARG A 96 -26.93 2.40 3.43
C ARG A 96 -27.33 1.87 4.82
N ILE A 97 -26.54 2.14 5.85
CA ILE A 97 -26.89 1.75 7.22
C ILE A 97 -28.25 2.37 7.55
N ARG A 98 -29.26 1.52 7.78
CA ARG A 98 -30.62 1.96 8.12
C ARG A 98 -30.59 2.55 9.53
N GLY A 99 -31.14 3.74 9.71
CA GLY A 99 -31.13 4.44 11.00
C GLY A 99 -29.82 5.15 11.34
N MET A 100 -28.96 5.44 10.35
CA MET A 100 -27.75 6.23 10.59
C MET A 100 -28.13 7.67 11.01
N VAL A 101 -27.90 7.98 12.29
CA VAL A 101 -28.03 9.33 12.83
C VAL A 101 -26.84 10.17 12.34
N SER A 102 -27.12 11.39 11.88
CA SER A 102 -26.08 12.35 11.49
C SER A 102 -25.16 12.60 12.67
N ILE A 103 -23.88 12.87 12.43
CA ILE A 103 -22.95 13.25 13.50
C ILE A 103 -23.41 14.51 14.26
N TRP A 104 -24.23 15.35 13.60
CA TRP A 104 -24.79 16.59 14.14
C TRP A 104 -26.07 16.37 14.95
N ASP A 105 -26.72 15.21 14.80
CA ASP A 105 -27.99 14.87 15.43
C ASP A 105 -27.81 13.82 16.55
N ARG A 106 -26.56 13.53 16.96
CA ARG A 106 -26.31 12.58 18.04
C ARG A 106 -26.74 13.21 19.38
N PRO A 107 -27.53 12.52 20.21
CA PRO A 107 -27.87 13.01 21.53
C PRO A 107 -26.61 13.10 22.41
N ASP A 108 -26.55 14.13 23.27
CA ASP A 108 -25.44 14.43 24.19
C ASP A 108 -25.12 13.32 25.20
N GLU A 109 -26.01 12.32 25.35
CA GLU A 109 -25.84 11.14 26.22
C GLU A 109 -24.63 10.26 25.82
N ALA A 110 -24.02 10.48 24.66
CA ALA A 110 -22.88 9.72 24.16
C ALA A 110 -21.50 10.38 24.44
N LEU A 111 -21.44 11.42 25.29
CA LEU A 111 -20.21 12.11 25.69
C LEU A 111 -19.61 11.62 27.03
N ASP A 112 -20.17 10.56 27.64
CA ASP A 112 -19.63 9.88 28.83
C ASP A 112 -18.69 8.72 28.45
#